data_AF-A0A9E7HM84-F1
#
_entry.id   AF-A0A9E7HM84-F1
#
_cell.length_a   1.000
_cell.length_b   1.000
_cell.length_c   1.000
_cell.angle_alpha   90.00
_cell.angle_beta   90.00
_cell.angle_gamma   90.00
#
_symmetry.space_group_name_H-M   'P 1'
#
loop_
_entity.id
_entity.type
_entity.pdbx_description
1 polymer ?
#
loop_
_entity_poly.entity_id
_entity_poly.type
_entity_poly.pdbx_seq_one_letter_code
_entity_poly.pdbx_strand_id
1 'polypeptide(L)'
;MQVFECRISLISQLGNVNDFNQSGSSFQALLLEYLVEFWEESTCLGMPQCMLNKTILSVASKYLESDMHNCLSKFLILGTKAIKWCERHLEITIHSIGESQDENCSSIFYQIILDSLSLSSSVIFALTRSPVFGEKEVVLIIEDFILELLNLTKTSVVETKVTILLKIICIKIVA
;
A
#
# COMPACT_ATOMS: atom_id res chain seq x y z
N MET A 1 13.81 -16.38 2.93
CA MET A 1 14.52 -15.21 3.49
C MET A 1 15.39 -14.52 2.43
N GLN A 2 16.40 -15.20 1.86
CA GLN A 2 17.32 -14.61 0.86
C GLN A 2 16.63 -14.02 -0.39
N VAL A 3 15.56 -14.65 -0.90
CA VAL A 3 14.80 -14.14 -2.05
C VAL A 3 14.13 -12.79 -1.75
N PHE A 4 13.59 -12.59 -0.55
CA PHE A 4 12.96 -11.32 -0.16
C PHE A 4 13.99 -10.19 -0.07
N GLU A 5 15.15 -10.46 0.53
CA GLU A 5 16.22 -9.47 0.65
C GLU A 5 16.77 -9.04 -0.71
N CYS A 6 16.96 -9.99 -1.64
CA CYS A 6 17.38 -9.67 -3.01
C CYS A 6 16.34 -8.78 -3.72
N ARG A 7 15.04 -9.12 -3.60
CA ARG A 7 13.96 -8.32 -4.20
C ARG A 7 13.87 -6.92 -3.59
N ILE A 8 13.93 -6.81 -2.26
CA ILE A 8 13.93 -5.51 -1.55
C ILE A 8 15.10 -4.66 -2.01
N SER A 9 16.32 -5.23 -2.08
CA SER A 9 17.51 -4.53 -2.52
C SER A 9 17.36 -4.03 -3.96
N LEU A 10 16.91 -4.90 -4.88
CA LEU A 10 16.69 -4.56 -6.28
C LEU A 10 15.67 -3.42 -6.42
N ILE A 11 14.50 -3.53 -5.78
CA ILE A 11 13.44 -2.51 -5.86
C ILE A 11 13.93 -1.18 -5.27
N SER A 12 14.66 -1.22 -4.16
CA SER A 12 15.24 -0.02 -3.55
C SER A 12 16.24 0.68 -4.48
N GLN A 13 17.08 -0.09 -5.19
CA GLN A 13 18.00 0.45 -6.19
C GLN A 13 17.25 1.10 -7.36
N LEU A 14 16.19 0.46 -7.85
CA LEU A 14 15.32 1.02 -8.90
C LEU A 14 14.69 2.35 -8.46
N GLY A 15 14.37 2.52 -7.18
CA GLY A 15 13.85 3.78 -6.62
C GLY A 15 14.89 4.88 -6.37
N ASN A 16 16.17 4.65 -6.62
CA ASN A 16 17.28 5.59 -6.37
C ASN A 16 18.01 6.04 -7.65
N VAL A 17 17.51 5.69 -8.83
CA VAL A 17 18.09 6.09 -10.13
C VAL A 17 17.84 7.59 -10.39
N ASN A 18 18.69 8.46 -9.83
CA ASN A 18 18.52 9.92 -9.77
C ASN A 18 18.26 10.71 -11.10
N ASP A 19 18.19 10.06 -12.26
CA ASP A 19 17.98 10.68 -13.59
C ASP A 19 16.54 10.54 -14.12
N PHE A 20 15.55 10.54 -13.24
CA PHE A 20 14.15 10.27 -13.62
C PHE A 20 13.49 11.32 -14.50
N ASN A 21 13.92 12.58 -14.39
CA ASN A 21 13.45 13.66 -15.26
C ASN A 21 14.01 13.55 -16.70
N GLN A 22 14.99 12.67 -16.93
CA GLN A 22 15.56 12.37 -18.26
C GLN A 22 15.13 10.99 -18.79
N SER A 23 14.72 10.06 -17.92
CA SER A 23 14.17 8.78 -18.35
C SER A 23 12.81 9.00 -19.03
N GLY A 24 12.67 8.57 -20.28
CA GLY A 24 11.41 8.72 -21.02
C GLY A 24 10.23 8.04 -20.32
N SER A 25 9.02 8.50 -20.62
CA SER A 25 7.75 7.98 -20.07
C SER A 25 7.58 6.46 -20.17
N SER A 26 8.28 5.80 -21.09
CA SER A 26 8.30 4.34 -21.25
C SER A 26 9.00 3.60 -20.12
N PHE A 27 10.07 4.14 -19.54
CA PHE A 27 10.78 3.51 -18.42
C PHE A 27 9.92 3.52 -17.15
N GLN A 28 9.24 4.63 -16.89
CA GLN A 28 8.34 4.79 -15.74
C GLN A 28 7.17 3.80 -15.81
N ALA A 29 6.56 3.64 -16.99
CA ALA A 29 5.47 2.68 -17.21
C ALA A 29 5.92 1.23 -16.98
N LEU A 30 7.10 0.84 -17.51
CA LEU A 30 7.66 -0.49 -17.30
C LEU A 30 7.99 -0.75 -15.84
N LEU A 31 8.57 0.22 -15.14
CA LEU A 31 8.86 0.06 -13.73
C LEU A 31 7.58 -0.14 -12.90
N LEU A 32 6.55 0.67 -13.12
CA LEU A 32 5.28 0.51 -12.41
C LEU A 32 4.62 -0.83 -12.71
N GLU A 33 4.76 -1.33 -13.93
CA GLU A 33 4.34 -2.69 -14.28
C GLU A 33 5.10 -3.75 -13.47
N TYR A 34 6.42 -3.62 -13.34
CA TYR A 34 7.21 -4.49 -12.47
C TYR A 34 6.79 -4.38 -11.00
N LEU A 35 6.52 -3.18 -10.48
CA LEU A 35 6.09 -3.00 -9.09
C LEU A 35 4.73 -3.66 -8.83
N VAL A 36 3.80 -3.58 -9.79
CA VAL A 36 2.52 -4.29 -9.73
C VAL A 36 2.72 -5.81 -9.73
N GLU A 37 3.64 -6.31 -10.55
CA GLU A 37 3.94 -7.74 -10.65
C GLU A 37 4.66 -8.27 -9.40
N PHE A 38 5.57 -7.49 -8.82
CA PHE A 38 6.29 -7.85 -7.59
C PHE A 38 5.42 -7.77 -6.33
N TRP A 39 4.20 -7.22 -6.43
CA TRP A 39 3.30 -7.14 -5.29
C TRP A 39 2.81 -8.54 -4.88
N GLU A 40 3.23 -8.98 -3.69
CA GLU A 40 2.83 -10.27 -3.15
C GLU A 40 1.46 -10.18 -2.46
N GLU A 41 0.47 -10.90 -2.99
CA GLU A 41 -0.90 -10.91 -2.47
C GLU A 41 -1.11 -11.84 -1.27
N SER A 42 -0.14 -12.69 -0.96
CA SER A 42 -0.23 -13.59 0.18
C SER A 42 -0.28 -12.81 1.49
N THR A 43 -1.06 -13.29 2.46
CA THR A 43 -1.09 -12.70 3.80
C THR A 43 0.16 -13.13 4.57
N CYS A 44 0.71 -12.20 5.34
CA CYS A 44 2.03 -12.26 5.99
C CYS A 44 2.36 -13.60 6.67
N LEU A 45 3.51 -14.18 6.30
CA LEU A 45 4.22 -15.24 7.04
C LEU A 45 5.37 -14.69 7.91
N GLY A 46 5.55 -13.36 7.99
CA GLY A 46 6.55 -12.67 8.81
C GLY A 46 7.05 -11.33 8.24
N MET A 47 7.95 -10.68 8.99
CA MET A 47 8.55 -9.35 8.69
C MET A 47 9.07 -9.13 7.24
N PRO A 48 9.70 -10.11 6.55
CA PRO A 48 10.26 -9.88 5.21
C PRO A 48 9.23 -9.47 4.16
N GLN A 49 8.00 -9.96 4.27
CA GLN A 49 6.94 -9.64 3.31
C GLN A 49 6.38 -8.22 3.52
N CYS A 50 6.18 -7.83 4.78
CA CYS A 50 5.81 -6.46 5.12
C CYS A 50 6.88 -5.47 4.62
N MET A 51 8.16 -5.81 4.78
CA MET A 51 9.25 -4.98 4.26
C MET A 51 9.25 -4.88 2.73
N LEU A 52 8.98 -5.97 2.01
CA LEU A 52 8.86 -5.95 0.54
C LEU A 52 7.74 -5.01 0.09
N ASN A 53 6.53 -5.17 0.63
CA ASN A 53 5.37 -4.36 0.26
C ASN A 53 5.59 -2.88 0.62
N LYS A 54 6.21 -2.61 1.78
CA LYS A 54 6.61 -1.25 2.17
C LYS A 54 7.60 -0.64 1.18
N THR A 55 8.62 -1.39 0.77
CA THR A 55 9.60 -0.93 -0.22
C THR A 55 8.93 -0.63 -1.57
N ILE A 56 7.99 -1.47 -2.03
CA ILE A 56 7.24 -1.23 -3.27
C ILE A 56 6.44 0.07 -3.18
N LEU A 57 5.69 0.30 -2.10
CA LEU A 57 4.92 1.53 -1.91
C LEU A 57 5.82 2.78 -1.86
N SER A 58 6.94 2.69 -1.15
CA SER A 58 7.91 3.78 -1.04
C SER A 58 8.47 4.16 -2.40
N VAL A 59 8.83 3.17 -3.22
CA VAL A 59 9.33 3.40 -4.57
C VAL A 59 8.23 3.99 -5.44
N ALA A 60 7.04 3.40 -5.48
CA ALA A 60 5.91 3.90 -6.25
C ALA A 60 5.57 5.37 -5.93
N SER A 61 5.60 5.74 -4.66
CA SER A 61 5.29 7.11 -4.21
C SER A 61 6.24 8.15 -4.78
N LYS A 62 7.52 7.82 -4.96
CA LYS A 62 8.49 8.73 -5.62
C LYS A 62 8.15 9.01 -7.08
N TYR A 63 7.58 8.04 -7.79
CA TYR A 63 7.20 8.21 -9.21
C TYR A 63 5.92 8.99 -9.39
N LEU A 64 5.10 9.06 -8.35
CA LEU A 64 3.83 9.75 -8.39
C LEU A 64 4.01 11.29 -8.42
N GLU A 65 5.17 11.79 -7.99
CA GLU A 65 5.55 13.21 -8.11
C GLU A 65 5.92 13.62 -9.56
N SER A 66 6.08 12.66 -10.48
CA SER A 66 6.40 12.88 -11.90
C SER A 66 5.16 12.67 -12.81
N ASP A 67 5.13 13.32 -13.98
CA ASP A 67 3.96 13.46 -14.86
C ASP A 67 3.12 12.16 -15.03
N MET A 68 1.97 12.11 -14.35
CA MET A 68 1.25 10.87 -14.02
C MET A 68 0.33 10.33 -15.13
N HIS A 69 0.11 11.10 -16.19
CA HIS A 69 -1.00 10.85 -17.12
C HIS A 69 -0.92 9.48 -17.81
N ASN A 70 0.29 8.98 -18.10
CA ASN A 70 0.48 7.72 -18.82
C ASN A 70 0.51 6.48 -17.91
N CYS A 71 0.58 6.66 -16.59
CA CYS A 71 0.77 5.56 -15.64
C CYS A 71 -0.35 5.43 -14.60
N LEU A 72 -1.39 6.26 -14.69
CA LEU A 72 -2.45 6.35 -13.68
C LEU A 72 -3.16 5.01 -13.44
N SER A 73 -3.44 4.25 -14.50
CA SER A 73 -4.06 2.91 -14.38
C SER A 73 -3.19 1.94 -13.58
N LYS A 74 -1.87 1.96 -13.76
CA LYS A 74 -0.93 1.12 -13.02
C LYS A 74 -0.87 1.52 -11.54
N PHE A 75 -0.91 2.82 -11.24
CA PHE A 75 -1.01 3.30 -9.86
C PHE A 75 -2.32 2.89 -9.18
N LEU A 76 -3.44 2.95 -9.89
CA LEU A 76 -4.73 2.50 -9.37
C LEU A 76 -4.70 0.99 -9.07
N ILE A 77 -4.15 0.18 -9.96
CA ILE A 77 -4.00 -1.27 -9.76
C ILE A 77 -3.11 -1.56 -8.54
N LEU A 78 -1.95 -0.90 -8.45
CA LEU A 78 -1.04 -1.07 -7.31
C LEU A 78 -1.70 -0.66 -6.00
N GLY A 79 -2.35 0.50 -5.97
CA GLY A 79 -3.07 1.01 -4.81
C GLY A 79 -4.16 0.05 -4.36
N THR A 80 -4.95 -0.48 -5.30
CA THR A 80 -6.00 -1.47 -5.03
C THR A 80 -5.43 -2.74 -4.38
N LYS A 81 -4.34 -3.28 -4.95
CA LYS A 81 -3.64 -4.44 -4.37
C LYS A 81 -3.12 -4.17 -2.96
N ALA A 82 -2.56 -2.98 -2.74
CA ALA A 82 -2.05 -2.56 -1.43
C ALA A 82 -3.15 -2.45 -0.38
N ILE A 83 -4.27 -1.85 -0.76
CA ILE A 83 -5.45 -1.70 0.10
C ILE A 83 -6.02 -3.08 0.48
N LYS A 84 -6.28 -3.95 -0.51
CA LYS A 84 -6.77 -5.32 -0.30
C LYS A 84 -5.83 -6.14 0.58
N TRP A 85 -4.52 -5.94 0.44
CA TRP A 85 -3.54 -6.61 1.30
C TRP A 85 -3.60 -6.07 2.73
N CYS A 86 -3.66 -4.75 2.90
CA CYS A 86 -3.78 -4.11 4.22
C CYS A 86 -5.02 -4.56 4.97
N GLU A 87 -6.17 -4.62 4.28
CA GLU A 87 -7.43 -5.06 4.89
C GLU A 87 -7.32 -6.50 5.40
N ARG A 88 -6.91 -7.43 4.54
CA ARG A 88 -6.74 -8.84 4.91
C ARG A 88 -5.73 -9.03 6.04
N HIS A 89 -4.62 -8.29 5.99
CA HIS A 89 -3.61 -8.35 7.04
C HIS A 89 -4.13 -7.79 8.37
N LEU A 90 -4.93 -6.72 8.33
CA LEU A 90 -5.58 -6.15 9.50
C LEU A 90 -6.55 -7.17 10.11
N GLU A 91 -7.40 -7.80 9.30
CA GLU A 91 -8.31 -8.87 9.73
C GLU A 91 -7.58 -10.00 10.46
N ILE A 92 -6.51 -10.54 9.88
CA ILE A 92 -5.71 -11.61 10.50
C ILE A 92 -5.08 -11.12 11.80
N THR A 93 -4.53 -9.91 11.80
CA THR A 93 -3.90 -9.31 12.99
C THR A 93 -4.89 -9.26 14.15
N ILE A 94 -6.13 -8.84 13.90
CA ILE A 94 -7.21 -8.78 14.91
C ILE A 94 -7.57 -10.17 15.44
N HIS A 95 -7.77 -11.14 14.55
CA HIS A 95 -8.19 -12.47 14.95
C HIS A 95 -7.08 -13.28 15.65
N SER A 96 -5.82 -12.82 15.57
CA SER A 96 -4.66 -13.39 16.26
C SER A 96 -4.30 -12.69 17.58
N ILE A 97 -5.12 -11.73 18.07
CA ILE A 97 -4.92 -11.04 19.35
C ILE A 97 -4.94 -12.07 20.49
N GLY A 98 -3.75 -12.48 20.93
CA GLY A 98 -3.53 -13.54 21.93
C GLY A 98 -2.20 -14.27 21.76
N GLU A 99 -1.65 -14.31 20.54
CA GLU A 99 -0.30 -14.79 20.27
C GLU A 99 0.67 -13.61 20.31
N SER A 100 1.87 -13.81 20.88
CA SER A 100 2.89 -12.77 21.01
C SER A 100 3.34 -12.27 19.63
N GLN A 101 2.66 -11.26 19.10
CA GLN A 101 3.07 -10.61 17.86
C GLN A 101 4.35 -9.82 18.11
N ASP A 102 5.32 -9.95 17.20
CA ASP A 102 6.52 -9.13 17.18
C ASP A 102 6.13 -7.65 16.99
N GLU A 103 6.39 -6.81 18.00
CA GLU A 103 6.08 -5.38 18.01
C GLU A 103 6.66 -4.65 16.78
N ASN A 104 7.80 -5.11 16.26
CA ASN A 104 8.40 -4.54 15.05
C ASN A 104 7.55 -4.81 13.81
N CYS A 105 6.98 -6.02 13.69
CA CYS A 105 6.12 -6.38 12.56
C CYS A 105 4.82 -5.54 12.56
N SER A 106 4.25 -5.30 13.75
CA SER A 106 3.07 -4.46 13.92
C SER A 106 3.32 -3.00 13.50
N SER A 107 4.44 -2.40 13.92
CA SER A 107 4.79 -1.02 13.55
C SER A 107 4.99 -0.85 12.03
N ILE A 108 5.65 -1.81 11.38
CA ILE A 108 5.84 -1.81 9.92
C ILE A 108 4.50 -1.91 9.22
N PHE A 109 3.60 -2.75 9.71
CA PHE A 109 2.27 -2.91 9.14
C PHE A 109 1.45 -1.61 9.18
N TYR A 110 1.39 -0.93 10.31
CA TYR A 110 0.70 0.36 10.39
C TYR A 110 1.33 1.41 9.46
N GLN A 111 2.65 1.39 9.29
CA GLN A 111 3.32 2.24 8.31
C GLN A 111 2.86 1.92 6.87
N ILE A 112 2.69 0.65 6.51
CA ILE A 112 2.17 0.26 5.18
C ILE A 112 0.74 0.77 4.96
N ILE A 113 -0.11 0.74 5.98
CA ILE A 113 -1.46 1.34 5.90
C ILE A 113 -1.35 2.83 5.60
N LEU A 114 -0.53 3.56 6.34
CA LEU A 114 -0.32 5.00 6.13
C LEU A 114 0.24 5.31 4.74
N ASP A 115 1.24 4.56 4.29
CA ASP A 115 1.85 4.69 2.97
C ASP A 115 0.82 4.42 1.87
N SER A 116 -0.06 3.42 2.06
CA SER A 116 -1.15 3.09 1.12
C SER A 116 -2.20 4.20 1.05
N LEU A 117 -2.59 4.78 2.18
CA LEU A 117 -3.54 5.91 2.22
C LEU A 117 -2.93 7.18 1.60
N SER A 118 -1.64 7.43 1.83
CA SER A 118 -0.90 8.56 1.23
C SER A 118 -0.80 8.43 -0.29
N LEU A 119 -0.43 7.24 -0.78
CA LEU A 119 -0.44 6.92 -2.21
C LEU A 119 -1.84 7.15 -2.79
N SER A 120 -2.86 6.65 -2.10
CA SER A 120 -4.26 6.77 -2.54
C SER A 120 -4.73 8.22 -2.66
N SER A 121 -4.41 9.05 -1.67
CA SER A 121 -4.70 10.49 -1.70
C SER A 121 -4.09 11.15 -2.93
N SER A 122 -2.85 10.79 -3.25
CA SER A 122 -2.13 11.40 -4.36
C SER A 122 -2.64 10.91 -5.72
N VAL A 123 -3.04 9.64 -5.83
CA VAL A 123 -3.74 9.09 -7.02
C VAL A 123 -5.08 9.80 -7.25
N ILE A 124 -5.87 10.01 -6.19
CA ILE A 124 -7.14 10.76 -6.28
C ILE A 124 -6.88 12.19 -6.72
N PHE A 125 -5.88 12.86 -6.15
CA PHE A 125 -5.51 14.21 -6.57
C PHE A 125 -5.18 14.27 -8.06
N ALA A 126 -4.43 13.30 -8.58
CA ALA A 126 -4.13 13.22 -10.01
C ALA A 126 -5.36 12.97 -10.89
N LEU A 127 -6.28 12.11 -10.44
CA LEU A 127 -7.56 11.88 -11.12
C LEU A 127 -8.36 13.19 -11.28
N THR A 128 -8.38 14.05 -10.25
CA THR A 128 -9.09 15.35 -10.34
C THR A 128 -8.49 16.31 -11.37
N ARG A 129 -7.23 16.12 -11.74
CA ARG A 129 -6.50 16.99 -12.67
C ARG A 129 -6.43 16.46 -14.10
N SER A 130 -6.99 15.27 -14.36
CA SER A 130 -6.82 14.60 -15.65
C SER A 130 -8.16 14.20 -16.29
N PRO A 131 -8.34 14.41 -17.61
CA PRO A 131 -9.59 14.09 -18.30
C PRO A 131 -9.76 12.59 -18.63
N VAL A 132 -9.21 11.67 -17.83
CA VAL A 132 -9.05 10.22 -18.15
C VAL A 132 -10.37 9.43 -18.20
N PHE A 133 -11.52 10.07 -18.10
CA PHE A 133 -12.83 9.41 -18.04
C PHE A 133 -13.35 8.91 -19.41
N GLY A 134 -12.46 8.69 -20.39
CA GLY A 134 -12.84 8.29 -21.75
C GLY A 134 -13.00 6.78 -21.96
N GLU A 135 -12.26 5.95 -21.23
CA GLU A 135 -12.23 4.49 -21.40
C GLU A 135 -12.98 3.78 -20.26
N LYS A 136 -13.88 2.87 -20.63
CA LYS A 136 -14.74 2.15 -19.67
C LYS A 136 -13.92 1.33 -18.67
N GLU A 137 -12.83 0.74 -19.14
CA GLU A 137 -11.90 -0.07 -18.36
C GLU A 137 -11.25 0.75 -17.24
N VAL A 138 -10.86 1.99 -17.53
CA VAL A 138 -10.26 2.90 -16.54
C VAL A 138 -11.28 3.29 -15.47
N VAL A 139 -12.53 3.54 -15.85
CA VAL A 139 -13.61 3.83 -14.90
C VAL A 139 -13.84 2.67 -13.93
N LEU A 140 -13.87 1.42 -14.44
CA LEU A 140 -14.02 0.23 -13.59
C LEU A 140 -12.85 0.08 -12.60
N ILE A 141 -11.62 0.38 -13.03
CA ILE A 141 -10.45 0.36 -12.15
C ILE A 141 -10.55 1.43 -11.05
N ILE A 142 -11.03 2.64 -11.40
CA ILE A 142 -11.25 3.72 -10.42
C ILE A 142 -12.33 3.31 -9.41
N GLU A 143 -13.43 2.71 -9.86
CA GLU A 143 -14.52 2.24 -9.00
C GLU A 143 -14.05 1.18 -8.01
N ASP A 144 -13.33 0.14 -8.48
CA ASP A 144 -12.76 -0.90 -7.61
C ASP A 144 -11.80 -0.27 -6.59
N PHE A 145 -10.90 0.60 -7.05
CA PHE A 145 -9.95 1.30 -6.17
C PHE A 145 -10.64 2.11 -5.05
N ILE A 146 -11.67 2.90 -5.38
CA ILE A 146 -12.40 3.70 -4.39
C ILE A 146 -13.16 2.80 -3.41
N LEU A 147 -13.81 1.76 -3.90
CA LEU A 147 -14.58 0.84 -3.06
C LEU A 147 -13.68 0.17 -2.01
N GLU A 148 -12.52 -0.32 -2.43
CA GLU A 148 -11.57 -0.95 -1.54
C GLU A 148 -10.98 0.06 -0.54
N LEU A 149 -10.65 1.28 -0.99
CA LEU A 149 -10.15 2.33 -0.10
C LEU A 149 -11.14 2.65 1.03
N LEU A 150 -12.43 2.71 0.69
CA LEU A 150 -13.50 2.92 1.66
C LEU A 150 -13.63 1.74 2.63
N ASN A 151 -13.49 0.49 2.16
CA ASN A 151 -13.49 -0.70 3.01
C ASN A 151 -12.34 -0.68 4.00
N LEU A 152 -11.10 -0.48 3.54
CA LEU A 152 -9.93 -0.38 4.43
C LEU A 152 -10.08 0.76 5.45
N THR A 153 -10.58 1.92 5.03
CA THR A 153 -10.82 3.06 5.93
C THR A 153 -11.83 2.69 7.01
N LYS A 154 -12.95 2.05 6.62
CA LYS A 154 -13.98 1.58 7.54
C LYS A 154 -13.40 0.59 8.55
N THR A 155 -12.69 -0.44 8.10
CA THR A 155 -12.09 -1.46 8.95
C THR A 155 -11.07 -0.83 9.92
N SER A 156 -10.19 0.04 9.43
CA SER A 156 -9.19 0.75 10.25
C SER A 156 -9.82 1.61 11.36
N VAL A 157 -10.93 2.29 11.08
CA VAL A 157 -11.66 3.11 12.06
C VAL A 157 -12.34 2.26 13.12
N VAL A 158 -12.94 1.13 12.73
CA VAL A 158 -13.56 0.18 13.68
C VAL A 158 -12.49 -0.33 14.66
N GLU A 159 -11.31 -0.69 14.16
CA GLU A 159 -10.23 -1.20 15.01
C GLU A 159 -9.64 -0.18 15.97
N THR A 160 -9.48 1.06 15.51
CA THR A 160 -9.02 2.14 16.38
C THR A 160 -9.95 2.30 17.58
N LYS A 161 -11.27 2.19 17.37
CA LYS A 161 -12.27 2.25 18.44
C LYS A 161 -12.15 1.06 19.40
N VAL A 162 -12.00 -0.17 18.88
CA VAL A 162 -11.82 -1.39 19.70
C VAL A 162 -10.57 -1.28 20.56
N THR A 163 -9.45 -0.87 19.99
CA THR A 163 -8.18 -0.70 20.71
C THR A 163 -8.29 0.34 21.84
N ILE A 164 -8.96 1.47 21.60
CA ILE A 164 -9.21 2.49 22.63
C ILE A 164 -10.11 1.93 23.74
N LEU A 165 -11.18 1.21 23.40
CA LEU A 165 -12.08 0.59 24.36
C LEU A 165 -11.36 -0.43 25.25
N LEU A 166 -10.54 -1.31 24.67
CA LEU A 166 -9.73 -2.28 25.42
C LEU A 166 -8.77 -1.61 26.39
N LYS A 167 -8.06 -0.55 25.96
CA LYS A 167 -7.18 0.22 26.85
C LYS A 167 -7.93 0.83 28.03
N ILE A 168 -9.12 1.40 27.81
CA ILE A 168 -9.97 1.96 28.88
C ILE A 168 -10.42 0.87 29.86
N ILE A 169 -10.83 -0.29 29.37
CA ILE A 169 -11.26 -1.42 30.21
C ILE A 169 -10.08 -1.95 31.03
N CYS A 170 -8.90 -2.16 30.43
CA CYS A 170 -7.70 -2.61 31.15
C CYS A 170 -7.28 -1.63 32.26
N ILE A 171 -7.30 -0.32 31.99
CA ILE A 171 -7.02 0.70 33.02
C ILE A 171 -8.01 0.60 34.18
N LYS A 172 -9.29 0.34 33.91
CA LYS A 172 -10.32 0.18 34.95
C LYS A 172 -10.23 -1.14 35.73
N ILE A 173 -9.60 -2.17 35.17
CA ILE A 173 -9.42 -3.48 35.84
C ILE A 173 -8.19 -3.47 36.74
N VAL A 174 -7.15 -2.69 36.38
CA VAL A 174 -5.86 -2.65 37.09
C VAL A 174 -5.82 -1.53 38.15
N ALA A 175 -6.78 -0.60 38.16
CA ALA A 175 -6.95 0.45 39.17
C ALA A 175 -7.93 0.03 40.28
#